data_AF-A0A969EPQ6-F1
#
_entry.id   AF-A0A969EPQ6-F1
#
_cell.length_a   1.000
_cell.length_b   1.000
_cell.length_c   1.000
_cell.angle_alpha   90.00
_cell.angle_beta   90.00
_cell.angle_gamma   90.00
#
_symmetry.space_group_name_H-M   'P 1'
#
loop_
_entity.id
_entity.type
_entity.pdbx_description
1 polymer ?
#
loop_
_entity_poly.entity_id
_entity_poly.type
_entity_poly.pdbx_seq_one_letter_code
_entity_poly.pdbx_strand_id
1 'polypeptide(L)'
;MNSYYRWDGSDLILRVRIQPRASRDEWLDPQQEHLRLRISAPPVAGQANSRSRDFIAKAFQVPPSRVVLISGETSRNKRFRIHSPRRLPPDIKPAPNT
;
A
#
# COMPACT_ATOMS: atom_id res chain seq x y z
N MET A 1 -4.66 -2.36 19.13
CA MET A 1 -4.34 -3.19 17.95
C MET A 1 -4.23 -2.28 16.75
N ASN A 2 -3.01 -2.15 16.22
CA ASN A 2 -2.72 -1.27 15.09
C ASN A 2 -2.93 -2.05 13.79
N SER A 3 -4.11 -1.95 13.17
CA SER A 3 -4.39 -2.65 11.90
C SER A 3 -4.29 -1.69 10.73
N TYR A 4 -3.10 -1.60 10.14
CA TYR A 4 -2.86 -0.85 8.90
C TYR A 4 -3.39 -1.58 7.66
N TYR A 5 -3.94 -2.78 7.82
CA TYR A 5 -4.63 -3.51 6.76
C TYR A 5 -5.96 -4.10 7.27
N ARG A 6 -6.83 -4.46 6.33
CA ARG A 6 -8.06 -5.20 6.58
C ARG A 6 -8.38 -6.06 5.35
N TRP A 7 -8.85 -7.28 5.59
CA TRP A 7 -9.42 -8.13 4.54
C TRP A 7 -10.88 -7.76 4.26
N ASP A 8 -11.23 -7.71 2.98
CA ASP A 8 -12.58 -7.52 2.44
C ASP A 8 -12.84 -8.68 1.47
N GLY A 9 -13.31 -9.81 2.02
CA GLY A 9 -13.34 -11.08 1.30
C GLY A 9 -11.93 -11.51 0.89
N SER A 10 -11.70 -11.66 -0.42
CA SER A 10 -10.39 -12.01 -1.01
C SER A 10 -9.51 -10.80 -1.33
N ASP A 11 -10.00 -9.59 -1.10
CA ASP A 11 -9.26 -8.35 -1.35
C ASP A 11 -8.64 -7.81 -0.07
N LEU A 12 -7.46 -7.20 -0.21
CA LEU A 12 -6.74 -6.59 0.90
C LEU A 12 -6.82 -5.06 0.81
N ILE A 13 -7.39 -4.43 1.83
CA ILE A 13 -7.38 -2.98 1.99
C ILE A 13 -6.18 -2.59 2.85
N LEU A 14 -5.23 -1.89 2.24
CA LEU A 14 -4.00 -1.43 2.87
C LEU A 14 -4.03 0.09 3.10
N ARG A 15 -3.77 0.51 4.33
CA ARG A 15 -3.62 1.91 4.74
C ARG A 15 -2.14 2.26 4.76
N VAL A 16 -1.73 3.16 3.88
CA VAL A 16 -0.33 3.53 3.68
C VAL A 16 -0.12 5.02 3.85
N ARG A 17 0.93 5.42 4.56
CA ARG A 17 1.37 6.81 4.63
C ARG A 17 2.58 7.01 3.72
N ILE A 18 2.39 7.78 2.65
CA ILE A 18 3.41 8.11 1.65
C ILE A 18 4.35 9.21 2.18
N GLN A 19 5.65 8.91 2.16
CA GLN A 19 6.72 9.87 2.42
C GLN A 19 7.51 10.11 1.12
N PRO A 20 7.22 11.20 0.39
CA PRO A 20 7.91 11.53 -0.85
C PRO A 20 9.35 12.01 -0.59
N ARG A 21 10.15 12.14 -1.66
CA ARG A 21 11.56 12.59 -1.63
C ARG A 21 12.51 11.68 -0.83
N ALA A 22 12.26 10.37 -0.82
CA ALA A 22 13.20 9.41 -0.26
C ALA A 22 14.37 9.13 -1.22
N SER A 23 15.49 8.61 -0.73
CA SER A 23 16.59 8.16 -1.61
C SER A 23 16.26 6.85 -2.37
N ARG A 24 15.32 6.06 -1.86
CA ARG A 24 14.89 4.77 -2.42
C ARG A 24 13.45 4.43 -1.98
N ASP A 25 12.81 3.51 -2.67
CA ASP A 25 11.46 3.05 -2.32
C ASP A 25 11.54 1.89 -1.33
N GLU A 26 10.91 2.05 -0.16
CA GLU A 26 10.83 0.96 0.81
C GLU A 26 9.68 1.12 1.80
N TRP A 27 9.29 -0.04 2.33
CA TRP A 27 8.44 -0.13 3.51
C TRP A 27 9.24 0.25 4.76
N LEU A 28 8.63 1.06 5.61
CA LEU A 28 9.14 1.39 6.94
C LEU A 28 8.21 0.79 7.99
N ASP A 29 8.65 0.82 9.24
CA ASP A 29 7.87 0.32 10.36
C ASP A 29 6.46 0.92 10.38
N PRO A 30 5.42 0.07 10.58
CA PRO A 30 4.06 0.54 10.70
C PRO A 30 3.92 1.47 11.91
N GLN A 31 3.30 2.61 11.71
CA GLN A 31 3.07 3.60 12.76
C GLN A 31 1.57 3.76 12.98
N GLN A 32 1.11 3.48 14.20
CA GLN A 32 -0.30 3.65 14.60
C GLN A 32 -1.22 2.88 13.62
N GLU A 33 -1.96 3.56 12.76
CA GLU A 33 -2.93 2.94 11.84
C GLU A 33 -2.45 2.83 10.37
N HIS A 34 -1.17 3.13 10.10
CA HIS A 34 -0.66 3.21 8.73
C HIS A 34 0.69 2.52 8.56
N LEU A 35 0.83 1.78 7.46
CA LEU A 35 2.13 1.31 6.99
C LEU A 35 2.85 2.48 6.33
N ARG A 36 4.10 2.75 6.70
CA ARG A 36 4.85 3.86 6.12
C ARG A 36 5.53 3.39 4.83
N LEU A 37 5.33 4.14 3.76
CA LEU A 37 5.98 3.89 2.47
C LEU A 37 6.72 5.14 2.06
N ARG A 38 8.05 5.04 1.98
CA ARG A 38 8.85 6.13 1.42
C ARG A 38 9.06 5.88 -0.07
N ILE A 39 8.92 6.92 -0.88
CA ILE A 39 9.11 6.84 -2.33
C ILE A 39 10.06 7.94 -2.80
N SER A 40 10.91 7.65 -3.79
CA SER A 40 11.79 8.69 -4.33
C SER A 40 11.07 9.66 -5.29
N ALA A 41 9.80 9.40 -5.61
CA ALA A 41 9.02 10.28 -6.47
C ALA A 41 8.78 11.64 -5.80
N PRO A 42 8.75 12.73 -6.59
CA PRO A 42 8.37 14.03 -6.07
C PRO A 42 6.91 14.03 -5.59
N PRO A 43 6.51 14.92 -4.67
CA PRO A 43 5.14 15.04 -4.16
C PRO A 43 4.17 15.65 -5.19
N VAL A 44 4.44 15.47 -6.49
CA VAL A 44 3.53 15.91 -7.56
C VAL A 44 2.44 14.84 -7.69
N ALA A 45 1.18 15.27 -7.60
CA ALA A 45 0.02 14.42 -7.79
C ALA A 45 0.15 13.65 -9.12
N GLY A 46 -0.06 12.33 -9.10
CA GLY A 46 0.16 11.46 -10.25
C GLY A 46 1.44 10.62 -10.16
N GLN A 47 2.62 11.24 -10.08
CA GLN A 47 3.90 10.50 -10.01
C GLN A 47 4.03 9.70 -8.71
N ALA A 48 3.68 10.32 -7.57
CA ALA A 48 3.65 9.64 -6.29
C ALA A 48 2.64 8.48 -6.27
N ASN A 49 1.48 8.65 -6.94
CA ASN A 49 0.43 7.64 -6.99
C ASN A 49 0.83 6.44 -7.84
N SER A 50 1.32 6.69 -9.06
CA SER A 50 1.79 5.63 -9.96
C SER A 50 2.90 4.82 -9.29
N ARG A 51 3.90 5.51 -8.74
CA ARG A 51 5.03 4.81 -8.11
C ARG A 51 4.62 4.02 -6.87
N SER A 52 3.75 4.56 -6.03
CA SER A 52 3.21 3.82 -4.88
C SER A 52 2.46 2.57 -5.34
N ARG A 53 1.64 2.70 -6.39
CA ARG A 53 0.89 1.59 -6.99
C ARG A 53 1.83 0.51 -7.51
N ASP A 54 2.85 0.88 -8.27
CA ASP A 54 3.83 -0.07 -8.83
C ASP A 54 4.64 -0.77 -7.74
N PHE A 55 5.03 -0.03 -6.70
CA PHE A 55 5.76 -0.58 -5.57
C PHE A 55 4.91 -1.60 -4.79
N ILE A 56 3.64 -1.25 -4.51
CA ILE A 56 2.69 -2.15 -3.85
C ILE A 56 2.44 -3.37 -4.74
N ALA A 57 2.20 -3.20 -6.03
CA ALA A 57 1.95 -4.29 -6.96
C ALA A 57 3.09 -5.33 -6.95
N LYS A 58 4.34 -4.84 -6.99
CA LYS A 58 5.54 -5.69 -6.89
C LYS A 58 5.63 -6.40 -5.54
N ALA A 59 5.39 -5.71 -4.43
CA ALA A 59 5.47 -6.28 -3.08
C ALA A 59 4.47 -7.44 -2.89
N PHE A 60 3.26 -7.29 -3.43
CA PHE A 60 2.18 -8.29 -3.31
C PHE A 60 2.12 -9.28 -4.49
N GLN A 61 3.07 -9.20 -5.43
CA GLN A 61 3.14 -10.02 -6.65
C GLN A 61 1.82 -10.03 -7.45
N VAL A 62 1.24 -8.85 -7.64
CA VAL A 62 0.05 -8.66 -8.48
C VAL A 62 0.36 -7.66 -9.61
N PRO A 63 -0.37 -7.70 -10.73
CA PRO A 63 -0.27 -6.65 -11.73
C PRO A 63 -0.74 -5.31 -11.14
N PRO A 64 -0.16 -4.17 -11.57
CA PRO A 64 -0.59 -2.85 -11.11
C PRO A 64 -2.09 -2.63 -11.28
N SER A 65 -2.71 -3.17 -12.33
CA SER A 65 -4.17 -3.13 -12.57
C SER A 65 -5.00 -3.59 -11.36
N ARG A 66 -4.49 -4.52 -10.55
CA ARG A 66 -5.15 -5.04 -9.34
C ARG A 66 -4.91 -4.21 -8.08
N VAL A 67 -4.11 -3.15 -8.15
CA VAL A 67 -3.90 -2.20 -7.05
C VAL A 67 -4.68 -0.93 -7.36
N VAL A 68 -5.75 -0.68 -6.61
CA VAL A 68 -6.66 0.45 -6.80
C VAL A 68 -6.54 1.41 -5.64
N LEU A 69 -6.32 2.69 -5.92
CA LEU A 69 -6.37 3.73 -4.89
C LEU A 69 -7.85 4.00 -4.55
N ILE A 70 -8.28 3.65 -3.34
CA ILE A 70 -9.66 3.88 -2.90
C ILE A 70 -9.85 5.25 -2.25
N SER A 71 -8.80 5.86 -1.71
CA SER A 71 -8.88 7.16 -1.04
C SER A 71 -7.49 7.76 -0.78
N GLY A 72 -7.42 9.09 -0.67
CA GLY A 72 -6.20 9.83 -0.35
C GLY A 72 -5.40 10.27 -1.57
N GLU A 73 -6.03 10.52 -2.71
CA GLU A 73 -5.34 10.97 -3.93
C GLU A 73 -4.46 12.20 -3.72
N THR A 74 -4.96 13.20 -3.01
CA THR A 74 -4.25 14.43 -2.64
C THR A 74 -3.56 14.37 -1.27
N SER A 75 -3.80 13.29 -0.50
CA SER A 75 -3.26 13.14 0.86
C SER A 75 -2.02 12.24 0.88
N ARG A 76 -1.19 12.44 1.92
CA ARG A 76 -0.09 11.51 2.25
C ARG A 76 -0.63 10.19 2.79
N ASN A 77 -1.81 10.22 3.43
CA ASN A 77 -2.48 9.02 3.90
C ASN A 77 -3.33 8.46 2.76
N LYS A 78 -2.91 7.33 2.22
CA LYS A 78 -3.55 6.64 1.10
C LYS A 78 -4.14 5.33 1.55
N ARG A 79 -5.21 4.93 0.89
CA ARG A 79 -5.79 3.60 1.05
C ARG A 79 -5.79 2.91 -0.31
N PHE A 80 -5.21 1.73 -0.37
CA PHE A 80 -5.15 0.92 -1.58
C PHE A 80 -5.96 -0.37 -1.36
N ARG A 81 -6.74 -0.76 -2.36
CA ARG A 81 -7.36 -2.08 -2.45
C ARG A 81 -6.50 -2.93 -3.38
N ILE A 82 -6.12 -4.10 -2.91
CA ILE A 82 -5.29 -5.06 -3.64
C ILE A 82 -6.17 -6.28 -3.91
N HIS A 83 -6.45 -6.53 -5.17
CA HIS A 83 -7.29 -7.64 -5.58
C HIS A 83 -6.52 -8.95 -5.61
N SER A 84 -6.94 -9.92 -4.79
CA SER A 84 -6.33 -11.25 -4.66
C SER A 84 -4.78 -11.21 -4.63
N PRO A 85 -4.18 -10.65 -3.56
CA PRO A 85 -2.73 -10.60 -3.41
C PRO A 85 -2.13 -12.01 -3.46
N ARG A 86 -1.10 -12.21 -4.28
CA ARG A 86 -0.44 -13.53 -4.43
C ARG A 86 0.63 -13.76 -3.37
N ARG A 87 1.28 -12.68 -2.94
CA ARG A 87 2.30 -12.69 -1.90
C ARG A 87 1.90 -11.71 -0.80
N LEU A 88 2.12 -12.12 0.44
CA LEU A 88 1.90 -11.28 1.61
C LEU A 88 3.24 -11.03 2.31
N PRO A 89 3.53 -9.80 2.76
CA PRO A 89 4.60 -9.52 3.71
C PRO A 89 4.40 -10.34 5.00
N PRO A 90 5.48 -10.67 5.73
CA PRO A 90 5.41 -11.48 6.95
C PRO A 90 4.48 -10.91 8.03
N ASP A 91 4.32 -9.59 8.10
CA ASP A 91 3.44 -8.91 9.06
C ASP A 91 1.94 -8.94 8.70
N ILE A 92 1.59 -9.34 7.47
CA ILE A 92 0.20 -9.40 7.01
C ILE A 92 -0.29 -10.84 7.08
N LYS A 93 -1.26 -11.09 7.97
CA LYS A 93 -1.90 -12.40 8.10
C LYS A 93 -2.73 -12.69 6.84
N PRO A 94 -2.80 -13.97 6.40
CA PRO A 94 -3.65 -14.37 5.28
C PRO A 94 -5.12 -14.06 5.53
N ALA A 95 -5.91 -14.03 4.47
CA ALA A 95 -7.35 -13.80 4.55
C ALA A 95 -7.97 -14.81 5.53
N PRO A 96 -8.90 -14.40 6.39
CA PRO A 96 -9.63 -15.35 7.21
C PRO A 96 -10.33 -16.34 6.28
N ASN A 97 -9.99 -17.62 6.41
CA ASN A 97 -10.67 -18.70 5.71
C ASN A 97 -12.16 -18.60 6.09
N THR A 98 -13.00 -18.21 5.14
CA THR A 98 -14.46 -18.29 5.28
C THR A 98 -14.91 -19.66 4.83
#